data_AF-A0A1M5T9L5-F1
#
_entry.id   AF-A0A1M5T9L5-F1
#
_cell.length_a   1.000
_cell.length_b   1.000
_cell.length_c   1.000
_cell.angle_alpha   90.00
_cell.angle_beta   90.00
_cell.angle_gamma   90.00
#
_symmetry.space_group_name_H-M   'P 1'
#
loop_
_entity.id
_entity.type
_entity.pdbx_description
1 polymer ?
#
loop_
_entity_poly.entity_id
_entity_poly.type
_entity_poly.pdbx_seq_one_letter_code
_entity_poly.pdbx_strand_id
1 'polypeptide(L)'
;MNRDMSKEKNNVFQTLIAISISLCILILMVKFALAFKSFYYFEVDRLNIESMSNMTKNEIIKNYDYTIDYLLGKKGTEFELPSLPSSLFGKVHFEEVLKIFSTLNIVLTVGIAISIIGIVFLYKKRNFNFIKKVSNILTFFPIIFGAIFSLNFERSFIIFHKIFFRNDYWIFDPQKDPIINILPQEFFFDIAIFILIINFVIAFLLRIIYHKKLKYLK
;
A
#
# COMPACT_ATOMS: atom_id res chain seq x y z
N MET A 1 -24.42 35.64 -4.11
CA MET A 1 -24.52 34.55 -5.10
C MET A 1 -23.19 34.22 -5.80
N ASN A 2 -22.54 35.12 -6.56
CA ASN A 2 -21.29 34.79 -7.30
C ASN A 2 -20.02 34.53 -6.45
N ARG A 3 -19.90 35.13 -5.26
CA ARG A 3 -18.75 34.90 -4.36
C ARG A 3 -18.78 33.55 -3.64
N ASP A 4 -19.97 33.06 -3.31
CA ASP A 4 -20.12 31.79 -2.59
C ASP A 4 -19.89 30.60 -3.52
N MET A 5 -20.42 30.67 -4.75
CA MET A 5 -20.17 29.65 -5.77
C MET A 5 -18.70 29.53 -6.17
N SER A 6 -17.94 30.63 -6.17
CA SER A 6 -16.50 30.59 -6.49
C SER A 6 -15.65 30.04 -5.35
N LYS A 7 -16.02 30.31 -4.09
CA LYS A 7 -15.40 29.67 -2.91
C LYS A 7 -15.68 28.17 -2.87
N GLU A 8 -16.91 27.76 -3.15
CA GLU A 8 -17.32 26.36 -3.18
C GLU A 8 -16.57 25.57 -4.26
N LYS A 9 -16.51 26.08 -5.50
CA LYS A 9 -15.73 25.47 -6.59
C LYS A 9 -14.24 25.30 -6.23
N ASN A 10 -13.66 26.30 -5.59
CA ASN A 10 -12.26 26.23 -5.11
C ASN A 10 -12.09 25.19 -4.00
N ASN A 11 -13.07 25.04 -3.10
CA ASN A 11 -13.04 24.03 -2.05
C ASN A 11 -13.13 22.60 -2.61
N VAL A 12 -14.02 22.36 -3.58
CA VAL A 12 -14.16 21.07 -4.28
C VAL A 12 -12.85 20.72 -4.99
N PHE A 13 -12.29 21.66 -5.76
CA PHE A 13 -11.02 21.45 -6.46
C PHE A 13 -9.89 21.08 -5.49
N GLN A 14 -9.73 21.78 -4.36
CA GLN A 14 -8.75 21.41 -3.34
C GLN A 14 -8.98 20.02 -2.75
N THR A 15 -10.24 19.61 -2.56
CA THR A 15 -10.56 18.26 -2.07
C THR A 15 -10.14 17.21 -3.09
N LEU A 16 -10.44 17.40 -4.37
CA LEU A 16 -10.05 16.46 -5.43
C LEU A 16 -8.53 16.31 -5.53
N ILE A 17 -7.80 17.43 -5.49
CA ILE A 17 -6.33 17.41 -5.47
C ILE A 17 -5.81 16.71 -4.20
N ALA A 18 -6.43 16.97 -3.04
CA ALA A 18 -6.04 16.31 -1.80
C ALA A 18 -6.28 14.79 -1.83
N ILE A 19 -7.39 14.33 -2.43
CA ILE A 19 -7.67 12.90 -2.62
C ILE A 19 -6.62 12.29 -3.54
N SER A 20 -6.31 12.94 -4.67
CA SER A 20 -5.29 12.45 -5.62
C SER A 20 -3.92 12.32 -4.96
N ILE A 21 -3.47 13.34 -4.21
CA ILE A 21 -2.20 13.31 -3.48
C ILE A 21 -2.21 12.19 -2.42
N SER A 22 -3.29 12.08 -1.64
CA SER A 22 -3.40 11.07 -0.58
C SER A 22 -3.34 9.65 -1.17
N LEU A 23 -4.03 9.41 -2.29
CA LEU A 23 -3.98 8.13 -3.00
C LEU A 23 -2.57 7.82 -3.49
N CYS A 24 -1.85 8.78 -4.07
CA CYS A 24 -0.47 8.59 -4.50
C CYS A 24 0.45 8.24 -3.32
N ILE A 25 0.31 8.93 -2.19
CA ILE A 25 1.08 8.67 -0.96
C ILE A 25 0.79 7.26 -0.45
N LEU A 26 -0.48 6.84 -0.39
CA LEU A 26 -0.88 5.49 0.03
C LEU A 26 -0.27 4.40 -0.86
N ILE A 27 -0.37 4.56 -2.19
CA ILE A 27 0.22 3.60 -3.14
C ILE A 27 1.74 3.53 -2.96
N LEU A 28 2.42 4.67 -2.84
CA LEU A 28 3.86 4.72 -2.62
C LEU A 28 4.28 4.02 -1.32
N MET A 29 3.52 4.19 -0.23
CA MET A 29 3.81 3.53 1.05
C MET A 29 3.66 2.01 0.96
N VAL A 30 2.59 1.52 0.34
CA VAL A 30 2.39 0.07 0.13
C VAL A 30 3.54 -0.51 -0.69
N LYS A 31 3.90 0.14 -1.80
CA LYS A 31 5.01 -0.29 -2.65
C LYS A 31 6.35 -0.22 -1.92
N PHE A 32 6.58 0.81 -1.11
CA PHE A 32 7.79 0.94 -0.31
C PHE A 32 7.89 -0.19 0.73
N ALA A 33 6.81 -0.45 1.46
CA ALA A 33 6.78 -1.51 2.47
C ALA A 33 7.12 -2.89 1.88
N LEU A 34 6.60 -3.20 0.69
CA LEU A 34 6.93 -4.44 -0.01
C LEU A 34 8.35 -4.46 -0.58
N ALA A 35 8.82 -3.34 -1.12
CA ALA A 35 10.19 -3.24 -1.63
C ALA A 35 11.24 -3.29 -0.52
N PHE A 36 10.88 -2.94 0.71
CA PHE A 36 11.75 -2.98 1.88
C PHE A 36 11.87 -4.41 2.45
N LYS A 37 12.46 -5.31 1.65
CA LYS A 37 12.65 -6.73 1.93
C LYS A 37 13.30 -7.03 3.29
N SER A 38 14.16 -6.13 3.77
CA SER A 38 14.79 -6.24 5.09
C SER A 38 13.79 -6.34 6.26
N PHE A 39 12.59 -5.75 6.11
CA PHE A 39 11.52 -5.93 7.11
C PHE A 39 11.12 -7.41 7.19
N TYR A 40 10.89 -8.07 6.05
CA TYR A 40 10.57 -9.49 6.04
C TYR A 40 11.72 -10.36 6.56
N TYR A 41 12.99 -10.01 6.31
CA TYR A 41 14.11 -10.79 6.83
C TYR A 41 14.17 -10.79 8.36
N PHE A 42 13.82 -9.66 8.97
CA PHE A 42 13.63 -9.55 10.42
C PHE A 42 12.44 -10.40 10.89
N GLU A 43 11.33 -10.39 10.14
CA GLU A 43 10.12 -11.17 10.45
C GLU A 43 10.35 -12.68 10.38
N VAL A 44 11.21 -13.15 9.47
CA VAL A 44 11.61 -14.57 9.39
C VAL A 44 12.16 -15.05 10.73
N ASP A 45 13.00 -14.25 11.37
CA ASP A 45 13.55 -14.55 12.69
C ASP A 45 12.49 -14.38 13.79
N ARG A 46 11.80 -13.23 13.81
CA ARG A 46 10.85 -12.89 14.89
C ARG A 46 9.68 -13.87 14.96
N LEU A 47 9.17 -14.32 13.82
CA LEU A 47 8.07 -15.28 13.72
C LEU A 47 8.54 -16.74 13.70
N ASN A 48 9.85 -17.01 13.75
CA ASN A 48 10.43 -18.36 13.66
C ASN A 48 9.97 -19.13 12.40
N ILE A 49 9.90 -18.45 11.25
CA ILE A 49 9.35 -19.01 10.01
C ILE A 49 10.15 -20.24 9.54
N GLU A 50 11.46 -20.28 9.78
CA GLU A 50 12.29 -21.46 9.49
C GLU A 50 11.74 -22.73 10.13
N SER A 51 11.39 -22.65 11.42
CA SER A 51 10.85 -23.80 12.15
C SER A 51 9.44 -24.17 11.69
N MET A 52 8.60 -23.18 11.39
CA MET A 52 7.21 -23.39 10.97
C MET A 52 7.09 -23.99 9.57
N SER A 53 8.00 -23.61 8.67
CA SER A 53 8.00 -24.04 7.27
C SER A 53 8.88 -25.26 7.02
N ASN A 54 9.76 -25.62 7.97
CA ASN A 54 10.80 -26.62 7.80
C ASN A 54 11.71 -26.32 6.59
N MET A 55 12.03 -25.03 6.39
CA MET A 55 12.91 -24.52 5.33
C MET A 55 14.04 -23.71 5.93
N THR A 56 15.19 -23.67 5.25
CA THR A 56 16.29 -22.81 5.68
C THR A 56 15.99 -21.34 5.41
N LYS A 57 16.52 -20.42 6.24
CA LYS A 57 16.40 -18.96 6.04
C LYS A 57 16.75 -18.52 4.62
N ASN A 58 17.81 -19.12 4.07
CA ASN A 58 18.28 -18.79 2.73
C ASN A 58 17.26 -19.19 1.65
N GLU A 59 16.59 -20.33 1.78
CA GLU A 59 15.52 -20.74 0.87
C GLU A 59 14.31 -19.83 0.99
N ILE A 60 13.91 -19.50 2.22
CA ILE A 60 12.80 -18.57 2.50
C ILE A 60 13.05 -17.21 1.84
N ILE A 61 14.22 -16.61 2.11
CA ILE A 61 14.60 -15.31 1.57
C ILE A 61 14.66 -15.35 0.04
N LYS A 62 15.21 -16.39 -0.58
CA LYS A 62 15.26 -16.50 -2.05
C LYS A 62 13.88 -16.52 -2.69
N ASN A 63 12.94 -17.28 -2.13
CA ASN A 63 11.57 -17.38 -2.66
C ASN A 63 10.77 -16.09 -2.42
N TYR A 64 10.94 -15.47 -1.24
CA TYR A 64 10.34 -14.17 -0.95
C TYR A 64 10.89 -13.08 -1.87
N ASP A 65 12.21 -13.03 -2.04
CA ASP A 65 12.87 -12.04 -2.89
C ASP A 65 12.41 -12.13 -4.33
N TYR A 66 12.29 -13.35 -4.86
CA TYR A 66 11.72 -13.60 -6.18
C TYR A 66 10.29 -13.07 -6.25
N THR A 67 9.44 -13.44 -5.29
CA THR A 67 8.03 -13.03 -5.25
C THR A 67 7.90 -11.51 -5.29
N ILE A 68 8.64 -10.79 -4.44
CA ILE A 68 8.61 -9.33 -4.42
C ILE A 68 9.15 -8.73 -5.72
N ASP A 69 10.25 -9.25 -6.28
CA ASP A 69 10.79 -8.74 -7.54
C ASP A 69 9.84 -9.01 -8.72
N TYR A 70 9.16 -10.14 -8.72
CA TYR A 70 8.10 -10.46 -9.69
C TYR A 70 6.95 -9.46 -9.58
N LEU A 71 6.38 -9.25 -8.39
CA LEU A 71 5.28 -8.30 -8.17
C LEU A 71 5.66 -6.84 -8.47
N LEU A 72 6.94 -6.49 -8.36
CA LEU A 72 7.47 -5.17 -8.74
C LEU A 72 7.80 -5.07 -10.24
N GLY A 73 7.53 -6.10 -11.03
CA GLY A 73 7.73 -6.11 -12.49
C GLY A 73 9.20 -6.23 -12.92
N LYS A 74 10.08 -6.75 -12.06
CA LYS A 74 11.51 -6.95 -12.39
C LYS A 74 11.81 -8.35 -12.95
N LYS A 75 10.79 -9.19 -13.10
CA LYS A 75 10.86 -10.55 -13.66
C LYS A 75 9.94 -10.65 -14.88
N GLY A 76 9.91 -11.83 -15.50
CA GLY A 76 8.97 -12.13 -16.59
C GLY A 76 7.52 -12.15 -16.10
N THR A 77 6.59 -12.49 -17.01
CA THR A 77 5.16 -12.55 -16.70
C THR A 77 4.73 -13.86 -16.04
N GLU A 78 5.50 -14.93 -16.22
CA GLU A 78 5.22 -16.23 -15.61
C GLU A 78 5.78 -16.29 -14.19
N PHE A 79 4.94 -16.75 -13.25
CA PHE A 79 5.33 -16.90 -11.85
C PHE A 79 5.96 -18.27 -11.58
N GLU A 80 7.25 -18.28 -11.27
CA GLU A 80 8.02 -19.50 -11.02
C GLU A 80 9.02 -19.32 -9.87
N LEU A 81 8.73 -19.95 -8.74
CA LEU A 81 9.56 -19.85 -7.55
C LEU A 81 10.90 -20.57 -7.73
N PRO A 82 12.01 -20.04 -7.17
CA PRO A 82 13.33 -20.63 -7.33
C PRO A 82 13.49 -22.05 -6.78
N SER A 83 12.81 -22.40 -5.68
CA SER A 83 12.98 -23.71 -5.04
C SER A 83 11.69 -24.34 -4.51
N LEU A 84 10.55 -23.66 -4.65
CA LEU A 84 9.25 -24.17 -4.21
C LEU A 84 8.37 -24.52 -5.43
N PRO A 85 7.62 -25.62 -5.39
CA PRO A 85 6.59 -25.87 -6.38
C PRO A 85 5.47 -24.82 -6.27
N SER A 86 4.80 -24.58 -7.38
CA SER A 86 3.56 -23.79 -7.42
C SER A 86 2.54 -24.53 -8.26
N SER A 87 1.33 -24.68 -7.73
CA SER A 87 0.19 -25.20 -8.48
C SER A 87 -0.23 -24.23 -9.58
N LEU A 88 -1.04 -24.70 -10.54
CA LEU A 88 -1.62 -23.83 -11.56
C LEU A 88 -2.42 -22.67 -10.93
N PHE A 89 -3.21 -22.95 -9.89
CA PHE A 89 -4.00 -21.94 -9.20
C PHE A 89 -3.13 -20.97 -8.40
N GLY A 90 -2.07 -21.47 -7.75
CA GLY A 90 -1.07 -20.64 -7.08
C GLY A 90 -0.42 -19.64 -8.03
N LYS A 91 0.03 -20.11 -9.21
CA LYS A 91 0.60 -19.25 -10.26
C LYS A 91 -0.38 -18.17 -10.71
N VAL A 92 -1.63 -18.54 -11.02
CA VAL A 92 -2.68 -17.60 -11.44
C VAL A 92 -2.93 -16.53 -10.36
N HIS A 93 -2.96 -16.90 -9.08
CA HIS A 93 -3.12 -15.93 -8.00
C HIS A 93 -2.01 -14.86 -8.02
N PHE A 94 -0.74 -15.26 -8.10
CA PHE A 94 0.37 -14.31 -8.15
C PHE A 94 0.38 -13.45 -9.43
N GLU A 95 -0.05 -13.99 -10.56
CA GLU A 95 -0.27 -13.22 -11.80
C GLU A 95 -1.36 -12.15 -11.64
N GLU A 96 -2.47 -12.48 -10.96
CA GLU A 96 -3.52 -11.51 -10.63
C GLU A 96 -2.99 -10.41 -9.71
N VAL A 97 -2.18 -10.77 -8.70
CA VAL A 97 -1.50 -9.79 -7.83
C VAL A 97 -0.56 -8.89 -8.64
N LEU A 98 0.26 -9.43 -9.55
CA LEU A 98 1.11 -8.63 -10.45
C LEU A 98 0.29 -7.63 -11.28
N LYS A 99 -0.88 -8.03 -11.77
CA LYS A 99 -1.78 -7.14 -12.51
C LYS A 99 -2.32 -6.00 -11.64
N ILE A 100 -2.61 -6.26 -10.36
CA ILE A 100 -2.97 -5.22 -9.39
C ILE A 100 -1.82 -4.22 -9.24
N PHE A 101 -0.59 -4.68 -9.00
CA PHE A 101 0.57 -3.79 -8.89
C PHE A 101 0.85 -2.99 -10.15
N SER A 102 0.69 -3.61 -11.32
CA SER A 102 0.80 -2.93 -12.62
C SER A 102 -0.27 -1.85 -12.79
N THR A 103 -1.51 -2.11 -12.37
CA THR A 103 -2.59 -1.12 -12.36
C THR A 103 -2.30 0.02 -11.40
N LEU A 104 -1.78 -0.28 -10.20
CA LEU A 104 -1.34 0.75 -9.25
C LEU A 104 -0.24 1.65 -9.82
N ASN A 105 0.64 1.15 -10.69
CA ASN A 105 1.64 1.98 -11.39
C ASN A 105 0.99 3.01 -12.32
N ILE A 106 -0.04 2.59 -13.06
CA ILE A 106 -0.79 3.48 -13.95
C ILE A 106 -1.52 4.55 -13.13
N VAL A 107 -2.25 4.13 -12.09
CA VAL A 107 -2.98 5.04 -11.19
C VAL A 107 -2.02 6.03 -10.53
N LEU A 108 -0.85 5.56 -10.07
CA LEU A 108 0.17 6.42 -9.48
C LEU A 108 0.73 7.43 -10.48
N THR A 109 1.01 7.01 -11.72
CA THR A 109 1.57 7.89 -12.75
C THR A 109 0.58 9.01 -13.11
N VAL A 110 -0.67 8.65 -13.38
CA VAL A 110 -1.74 9.63 -13.66
C VAL A 110 -2.00 10.52 -12.44
N GLY A 111 -2.07 9.92 -11.25
CA GLY A 111 -2.28 10.64 -10.00
C GLY A 111 -1.17 11.64 -9.68
N ILE A 112 0.09 11.30 -9.93
CA ILE A 112 1.23 12.22 -9.78
C ILE A 112 1.11 13.38 -10.76
N ALA A 113 0.77 13.13 -12.03
CA ALA A 113 0.59 14.20 -13.01
C ALA A 113 -0.52 15.19 -12.58
N ILE A 114 -1.68 14.67 -12.17
CA ILE A 114 -2.79 15.47 -11.64
C ILE A 114 -2.37 16.25 -10.38
N SER A 115 -1.69 15.57 -9.46
CA SER A 115 -1.21 16.16 -8.20
C SER A 115 -0.23 17.30 -8.45
N ILE A 116 0.74 17.14 -9.35
CA ILE A 116 1.72 18.19 -9.69
C ILE A 116 1.01 19.40 -10.28
N ILE A 117 0.13 19.21 -11.27
CA ILE A 117 -0.63 20.30 -11.90
C ILE A 117 -1.46 21.05 -10.85
N GLY A 118 -2.18 20.31 -10.00
CA GLY A 118 -2.99 20.85 -8.92
C GLY A 118 -2.18 21.62 -7.89
N ILE A 119 -1.04 21.07 -7.46
CA ILE A 119 -0.12 21.71 -6.52
C ILE A 119 0.41 23.02 -7.11
N VAL A 120 0.91 23.02 -8.35
CA VAL A 120 1.44 24.23 -9.02
C VAL A 120 0.36 25.31 -9.09
N PHE A 121 -0.87 24.94 -9.48
CA PHE A 121 -1.98 25.89 -9.55
C PHE A 121 -2.33 26.48 -8.16
N LEU A 122 -2.47 25.64 -7.15
CA LEU A 122 -2.83 26.07 -5.79
C LEU A 122 -1.71 26.88 -5.12
N TYR A 123 -0.45 26.54 -5.39
CA TYR A 123 0.72 27.27 -4.91
C TYR A 123 0.77 28.68 -5.50
N LYS A 124 0.52 28.83 -6.82
CA LYS A 124 0.38 30.15 -7.48
C LYS A 124 -0.75 30.99 -6.89
N LYS A 125 -1.83 30.37 -6.44
CA LYS A 125 -2.94 31.03 -5.74
C LYS A 125 -2.69 31.28 -4.24
N ARG A 126 -1.50 30.97 -3.73
CA ARG A 126 -1.12 31.02 -2.30
C ARG A 126 -2.12 30.30 -1.39
N ASN A 127 -2.72 29.22 -1.88
CA ASN A 127 -3.75 28.46 -1.17
C ASN A 127 -3.22 27.11 -0.73
N PHE A 128 -2.89 26.99 0.56
CA PHE A 128 -2.28 25.79 1.14
C PHE A 128 -3.28 24.89 1.87
N ASN A 129 -4.59 25.16 1.79
CA ASN A 129 -5.60 24.36 2.50
C ASN A 129 -5.67 22.91 2.00
N PHE A 130 -5.22 22.62 0.78
CA PHE A 130 -5.11 21.24 0.30
C PHE A 130 -4.15 20.41 1.16
N ILE A 131 -3.06 21.00 1.69
CA ILE A 131 -2.10 20.29 2.56
C ILE A 131 -2.78 19.81 3.85
N LYS A 132 -3.61 20.67 4.46
CA LYS A 132 -4.45 20.31 5.61
C LYS A 132 -5.42 19.18 5.27
N LYS A 133 -6.04 19.21 4.09
CA LYS A 133 -6.96 18.16 3.63
C LYS A 133 -6.23 16.83 3.43
N VAL A 134 -5.06 16.82 2.80
CA VAL A 134 -4.22 15.62 2.67
C VAL A 134 -3.88 15.06 4.05
N SER A 135 -3.37 15.90 4.95
CA SER A 135 -3.08 15.50 6.34
C SER A 135 -4.31 14.91 7.05
N ASN A 136 -5.49 15.52 6.90
CA ASN A 136 -6.75 14.98 7.45
C ASN A 136 -7.10 13.61 6.86
N ILE A 137 -7.06 13.45 5.53
CA ILE A 137 -7.38 12.19 4.86
C ILE A 137 -6.45 11.09 5.35
N LEU A 138 -5.13 11.34 5.34
CA LEU A 138 -4.12 10.41 5.83
C LEU A 138 -4.19 10.16 7.35
N THR A 139 -4.92 10.96 8.11
CA THR A 139 -5.15 10.71 9.55
C THR A 139 -6.43 9.89 9.75
N PHE A 140 -7.58 10.40 9.30
CA PHE A 140 -8.88 9.84 9.66
C PHE A 140 -9.19 8.55 8.90
N PHE A 141 -8.85 8.46 7.62
CA PHE A 141 -9.15 7.26 6.84
C PHE A 141 -8.39 6.05 7.40
N PRO A 142 -7.07 6.10 7.64
CA PRO A 142 -6.34 4.99 8.23
C PRO A 142 -6.74 4.67 9.68
N ILE A 143 -7.21 5.63 10.48
CA ILE A 143 -7.77 5.33 11.82
C ILE A 143 -9.02 4.45 11.70
N ILE A 144 -9.95 4.82 10.84
CA ILE A 144 -11.22 4.09 10.68
C ILE A 144 -10.96 2.68 10.15
N PHE A 145 -10.22 2.57 9.04
CA PHE A 145 -9.94 1.27 8.45
C PHE A 145 -8.98 0.45 9.31
N GLY A 146 -7.95 1.07 9.87
CA GLY A 146 -7.01 0.41 10.78
C GLY A 146 -7.69 -0.17 12.02
N ALA A 147 -8.67 0.54 12.59
CA ALA A 147 -9.48 0.00 13.68
C ALA A 147 -10.25 -1.26 13.24
N ILE A 148 -10.93 -1.21 12.08
CA ILE A 148 -11.65 -2.36 11.52
C ILE A 148 -10.69 -3.54 11.29
N PHE A 149 -9.52 -3.29 10.70
CA PHE A 149 -8.48 -4.31 10.47
C PHE A 149 -7.99 -4.92 11.78
N SER A 150 -7.77 -4.11 12.82
CA SER A 150 -7.25 -4.57 14.11
C SER A 150 -8.23 -5.40 14.95
N LEU A 151 -9.55 -5.21 14.78
CA LEU A 151 -10.56 -5.95 15.54
C LEU A 151 -10.64 -7.43 15.14
N ASN A 152 -10.50 -7.70 13.84
CA ASN A 152 -10.48 -9.06 13.31
C ASN A 152 -9.68 -9.07 12.00
N PHE A 153 -8.38 -9.32 12.12
CA PHE A 153 -7.49 -9.28 10.97
C PHE A 153 -7.76 -10.40 9.98
N GLU A 154 -8.03 -11.63 10.46
CA GLU A 154 -8.37 -12.77 9.62
C GLU A 154 -9.58 -12.50 8.72
N ARG A 155 -10.67 -12.01 9.30
CA ARG A 155 -11.88 -11.67 8.54
C ARG A 155 -11.61 -10.53 7.55
N SER A 156 -10.84 -9.53 7.97
CA SER A 156 -10.44 -8.42 7.11
C SER A 156 -9.56 -8.89 5.93
N PHE A 157 -8.66 -9.85 6.17
CA PHE A 157 -7.81 -10.49 5.16
C PHE A 157 -8.66 -11.26 4.14
N ILE A 158 -9.64 -12.04 4.59
CA ILE A 158 -10.57 -12.76 3.71
C ILE A 158 -11.42 -11.78 2.88
N ILE A 159 -11.95 -10.72 3.50
CA ILE A 159 -12.74 -9.70 2.79
C ILE A 159 -11.90 -9.00 1.74
N PHE A 160 -10.65 -8.65 2.05
CA PHE A 160 -9.72 -8.07 1.09
C PHE A 160 -9.58 -8.99 -0.14
N HIS A 161 -9.33 -10.28 0.05
CA HIS A 161 -9.21 -11.22 -1.06
C HIS A 161 -10.49 -11.30 -1.88
N LYS A 162 -11.67 -11.33 -1.25
CA LYS A 162 -12.97 -11.34 -1.96
C LYS A 162 -13.29 -10.06 -2.72
N ILE A 163 -12.68 -8.92 -2.35
CA ILE A 163 -12.82 -7.65 -3.09
C ILE A 163 -11.98 -7.69 -4.38
N PHE A 164 -10.76 -8.24 -4.31
CA PHE A 164 -9.81 -8.19 -5.41
C PHE A 164 -9.85 -9.42 -6.33
N PHE A 165 -10.26 -10.58 -5.83
CA PHE A 165 -10.27 -11.85 -6.56
C PHE A 165 -11.70 -12.40 -6.68
N ARG A 166 -12.02 -12.94 -7.85
CA ARG A 166 -13.33 -13.55 -8.15
C ARG A 166 -13.32 -15.08 -8.03
N ASN A 167 -12.23 -15.62 -7.53
CA ASN A 167 -11.95 -17.04 -7.38
C ASN A 167 -11.36 -17.28 -5.97
N ASP A 168 -11.18 -18.56 -5.61
CA ASP A 168 -10.60 -18.97 -4.34
C ASP A 168 -9.14 -19.44 -4.48
N TYR A 169 -8.44 -19.07 -5.56
CA TYR A 169 -7.06 -19.52 -5.83
C TYR A 169 -6.03 -18.97 -4.83
N TRP A 170 -6.41 -17.96 -4.06
CA TRP A 170 -5.63 -17.44 -2.93
C TRP A 170 -5.68 -18.35 -1.69
N ILE A 171 -6.57 -19.35 -1.65
CA ILE A 171 -6.61 -20.37 -0.60
C ILE A 171 -5.66 -21.49 -0.98
N PHE A 172 -4.43 -21.40 -0.50
CA PHE A 172 -3.35 -22.32 -0.83
C PHE A 172 -3.44 -23.64 -0.06
N ASP A 173 -3.17 -24.74 -0.77
CA ASP A 173 -2.89 -26.05 -0.20
C ASP A 173 -1.39 -26.11 0.13
N PRO A 174 -0.98 -26.21 1.41
CA PRO A 174 0.44 -26.20 1.78
C PRO A 174 1.28 -27.31 1.13
N GLN A 175 0.68 -28.39 0.64
CA GLN A 175 1.41 -29.45 -0.07
C GLN A 175 1.70 -29.09 -1.53
N LYS A 176 0.85 -28.28 -2.16
CA LYS A 176 0.97 -27.89 -3.57
C LYS A 176 1.58 -26.50 -3.75
N ASP A 177 1.29 -25.62 -2.81
CA ASP A 177 1.67 -24.21 -2.77
C ASP A 177 2.33 -23.88 -1.42
N PRO A 178 3.50 -24.48 -1.10
CA PRO A 178 4.17 -24.34 0.20
C PRO A 178 4.64 -22.91 0.50
N ILE A 179 4.56 -22.00 -0.47
CA ILE A 179 4.80 -20.56 -0.24
C ILE A 179 3.91 -19.97 0.86
N ILE A 180 2.73 -20.53 1.11
CA ILE A 180 1.88 -20.11 2.23
C ILE A 180 2.58 -20.25 3.59
N ASN A 181 3.46 -21.24 3.74
CA ASN A 181 4.17 -21.50 4.99
C ASN A 181 5.26 -20.46 5.28
N ILE A 182 5.68 -19.69 4.27
CA ILE A 182 6.65 -18.60 4.41
C ILE A 182 5.98 -17.21 4.41
N LEU A 183 4.66 -17.14 4.19
CA LEU A 183 3.88 -15.91 4.21
C LEU A 183 2.76 -16.04 5.27
N PRO A 184 3.10 -16.17 6.57
CA PRO A 184 2.11 -16.30 7.62
C PRO A 184 1.24 -15.05 7.71
N GLN A 185 0.01 -15.21 8.19
CA GLN A 185 -0.95 -14.11 8.31
C GLN A 185 -0.40 -12.99 9.22
N GLU A 186 0.34 -13.34 10.26
CA GLU A 186 1.01 -12.44 11.20
C GLU A 186 1.95 -11.47 10.47
N PHE A 187 2.72 -11.95 9.48
CA PHE A 187 3.56 -11.08 8.67
C PHE A 187 2.75 -10.00 7.93
N PHE A 188 1.58 -10.36 7.38
CA PHE A 188 0.70 -9.39 6.72
C PHE A 188 0.07 -8.39 7.70
N PHE A 189 -0.14 -8.79 8.95
CA PHE A 189 -0.59 -7.87 9.99
C PHE A 189 0.51 -6.86 10.34
N ASP A 190 1.74 -7.34 10.53
CA ASP A 190 2.87 -6.49 10.90
C ASP A 190 3.28 -5.52 9.78
N ILE A 191 3.23 -5.94 8.51
CA ILE A 191 3.44 -5.01 7.39
C ILE A 191 2.31 -3.97 7.29
N ALA A 192 1.06 -4.32 7.63
CA ALA A 192 -0.04 -3.36 7.69
C ALA A 192 0.19 -2.33 8.80
N ILE A 193 0.66 -2.74 9.98
CA ILE A 193 1.07 -1.83 11.06
C ILE A 193 2.22 -0.93 10.60
N PHE A 194 3.24 -1.49 9.93
CA PHE A 194 4.36 -0.70 9.42
C PHE A 194 3.90 0.40 8.46
N ILE A 195 2.99 0.08 7.52
CA ILE A 195 2.37 1.06 6.62
C ILE A 195 1.60 2.13 7.40
N LEU A 196 0.83 1.74 8.43
CA LEU A 196 0.08 2.69 9.27
C LEU A 196 1.01 3.67 10.01
N ILE A 197 2.12 3.18 10.56
CA ILE A 197 3.12 4.02 11.25
C ILE A 197 3.70 5.05 10.28
N ILE A 198 4.19 4.63 9.12
CA ILE A 198 4.74 5.53 8.09
C ILE A 198 3.69 6.57 7.69
N ASN A 199 2.44 6.12 7.47
CA ASN A 199 1.34 6.99 7.12
C ASN A 199 1.10 8.08 8.18
N PHE A 200 1.08 7.74 9.47
CA PHE A 200 0.89 8.75 10.53
C PHE A 200 2.06 9.72 10.63
N VAL A 201 3.30 9.25 10.42
CA VAL A 201 4.47 10.13 10.35
C VAL A 201 4.31 11.15 9.21
N ILE A 202 3.94 10.70 8.01
CA ILE A 202 3.72 11.60 6.86
C ILE A 202 2.56 12.58 7.13
N ALA A 203 1.44 12.10 7.67
CA ALA A 203 0.30 12.94 8.01
C ALA A 203 0.66 14.04 9.03
N PHE A 204 1.49 13.69 10.02
CA PHE A 204 2.03 14.63 11.02
C PHE A 204 2.98 15.66 10.42
N LEU A 205 3.92 15.23 9.56
CA LEU A 205 4.84 16.15 8.87
C LEU A 205 4.07 17.14 7.97
N LEU A 206 3.06 16.66 7.23
CA LEU A 206 2.20 17.53 6.42
C LEU A 206 1.43 18.55 7.28
N ARG A 207 1.00 18.16 8.48
CA ARG A 207 0.38 19.09 9.43
C ARG A 207 1.33 20.19 9.85
N ILE A 208 2.59 19.85 10.18
CA ILE A 208 3.63 20.84 10.51
C ILE A 208 3.88 21.78 9.33
N ILE A 209 4.01 21.25 8.12
CA ILE A 209 4.24 22.04 6.90
C ILE A 209 3.08 23.02 6.68
N TYR A 210 1.84 22.58 6.84
CA TYR A 210 0.67 23.44 6.73
C TYR A 210 0.72 24.63 7.72
N HIS A 211 1.01 24.37 9.00
CA HIS A 211 1.09 25.42 10.02
C HIS A 211 2.24 26.40 9.74
N LYS A 212 3.40 25.92 9.28
CA LYS A 212 4.51 26.79 8.85
C LYS A 212 4.08 27.69 7.70
N LYS A 213 3.44 27.14 6.66
CA LYS A 213 3.00 27.93 5.49
C LYS A 213 1.92 28.96 5.84
N LEU A 214 1.02 28.67 6.76
CA LEU A 214 0.07 29.66 7.27
C LEU A 214 0.75 30.84 7.97
N LYS A 215 1.83 30.60 8.71
CA LYS A 215 2.59 31.67 9.38
C LYS A 215 3.24 32.64 8.38
N TYR A 216 3.70 32.15 7.23
CA TYR A 216 4.29 32.98 6.15
C TYR A 216 3.25 33.73 5.29
N LEU A 217 1.96 33.44 5.45
CA LEU A 217 0.87 34.15 4.77
C LEU A 217 0.27 35.28 5.59
N LYS A 218 0.56 35.31 6.90
CA LYS A 218 0.23 36.41 7.81
C LYS A 218 1.39 37.40 7.82
#